data_AF-A0A1G8CG12-F1
#
_entry.id   AF-A0A1G8CG12-F1
#
_cell.length_a   1.000
_cell.length_b   1.000
_cell.length_c   1.000
_cell.angle_alpha   90.00
_cell.angle_beta   90.00
_cell.angle_gamma   90.00
#
_symmetry.space_group_name_H-M   'P 1'
#
loop_
_entity.id
_entity.type
_entity.pdbx_description
1 polymer ?
#
loop_
_entity_poly.entity_id
_entity_poly.type
_entity_poly.pdbx_seq_one_letter_code
_entity_poly.pdbx_strand_id
1 'polypeptide(L)'
;MDINEIIQVVEKKAEEIAEEEIVKYNKDFPEITLTEDAKDSVRTRSTSQLTLQLSKFRFHKDADLDEQFNNWFAQNEEEDLRRTCRHCLEDEVKKIREANGKNLTSLDAYLKKHLGDVHQID
;
A
#
# COMPACT_ATOMS: atom_id res chain seq x y z
N MET A 1 2.08 30.00 -8.86
CA MET A 1 2.10 28.60 -8.44
C MET A 1 0.71 28.28 -7.97
N ASP A 2 0.00 27.52 -8.79
CA ASP A 2 -1.41 27.23 -8.58
C ASP A 2 -1.55 26.02 -7.67
N ILE A 3 -2.54 26.04 -6.77
CA ILE A 3 -2.82 24.93 -5.84
C ILE A 3 -2.99 23.61 -6.59
N ASN A 4 -3.52 23.66 -7.82
CA ASN A 4 -3.69 22.50 -8.68
C ASN A 4 -2.35 21.86 -9.09
N GLU A 5 -1.30 22.64 -9.32
CA GLU A 5 0.03 22.12 -9.69
C GLU A 5 0.64 21.35 -8.51
N ILE A 6 0.47 21.88 -7.29
CA ILE A 6 0.97 21.26 -6.06
C ILE A 6 0.28 19.90 -5.82
N ILE A 7 -1.04 19.86 -5.98
CA ILE A 7 -1.83 18.64 -5.80
C ILE A 7 -1.34 17.56 -6.76
N GLN A 8 -1.12 17.91 -8.05
CA GLN A 8 -0.65 16.95 -9.05
C GLN A 8 0.73 16.37 -8.71
N VAL A 9 1.67 17.20 -8.24
CA VAL A 9 3.01 16.74 -7.84
C VAL A 9 2.91 15.75 -6.67
N VAL A 10 2.04 16.05 -5.71
CA VAL A 10 1.80 15.20 -4.53
C VAL A 10 1.15 13.88 -4.91
N GLU A 11 0.06 13.91 -5.68
CA GLU A 11 -0.65 12.72 -6.13
C GLU A 11 0.27 11.80 -6.93
N LYS A 12 1.01 12.37 -7.90
CA LYS A 12 1.96 11.61 -8.71
C LYS A 12 3.03 10.95 -7.86
N LYS A 13 3.61 11.66 -6.90
CA LYS A 13 4.65 11.08 -6.02
C LYS A 13 4.08 9.99 -5.12
N ALA A 14 2.89 10.17 -4.58
CA ALA A 14 2.24 9.19 -3.74
C ALA A 14 1.88 7.90 -4.51
N GLU A 15 1.45 8.03 -5.77
CA GLU A 15 1.19 6.92 -6.66
C GLU A 15 2.48 6.18 -7.04
N GLU A 16 3.55 6.91 -7.37
CA GLU A 16 4.87 6.33 -7.68
C GLU A 16 5.36 5.45 -6.52
N ILE A 17 5.32 5.95 -5.29
CA ILE A 17 5.77 5.21 -4.11
C ILE A 17 4.86 4.01 -3.80
N ALA A 18 3.55 4.17 -3.96
CA ALA A 18 2.61 3.07 -3.77
C ALA A 18 2.89 1.94 -4.76
N GLU A 19 3.10 2.26 -6.05
CA GLU A 19 3.38 1.25 -7.08
C GLU A 19 4.72 0.55 -6.84
N GLU A 20 5.77 1.29 -6.45
CA GLU A 20 7.05 0.71 -6.06
C GLU A 20 6.90 -0.31 -4.91
N GLU A 21 6.17 0.05 -3.86
CA GLU A 21 5.95 -0.84 -2.71
C GLU A 21 5.05 -2.01 -3.07
N ILE A 22 4.02 -1.85 -3.91
CA ILE A 22 3.18 -2.95 -4.42
C ILE A 22 4.05 -3.95 -5.21
N VAL A 23 4.88 -3.46 -6.14
CA VAL A 23 5.75 -4.31 -6.96
C VAL A 23 6.77 -5.04 -6.08
N LYS A 24 7.36 -4.34 -5.09
CA LYS A 24 8.29 -4.94 -4.14
C LYS A 24 7.60 -6.02 -3.30
N TYR A 25 6.42 -5.74 -2.79
CA TYR A 25 5.65 -6.68 -1.99
C TYR A 25 5.26 -7.94 -2.79
N ASN A 26 4.83 -7.79 -4.04
CA ASN A 26 4.55 -8.93 -4.93
C ASN A 26 5.79 -9.78 -5.21
N LYS A 27 6.98 -9.18 -5.26
CA LYS A 27 8.25 -9.92 -5.41
C LYS A 27 8.62 -10.66 -4.13
N ASP A 28 8.41 -10.04 -2.98
CA ASP A 28 8.71 -10.62 -1.67
C ASP A 28 7.73 -11.74 -1.27
N PHE A 29 6.48 -11.67 -1.75
CA PHE A 29 5.40 -12.61 -1.45
C PHE A 29 4.64 -13.06 -2.71
N PRO A 30 5.29 -13.79 -3.63
CA PRO A 30 4.69 -14.22 -4.90
C PRO A 30 3.50 -15.17 -4.73
N GLU A 31 3.34 -15.79 -3.56
CA GLU A 31 2.22 -16.68 -3.23
C GLU A 31 0.91 -15.93 -2.96
N ILE A 32 0.95 -14.60 -2.83
CA ILE A 32 -0.21 -13.78 -2.51
C ILE A 32 -0.63 -12.99 -3.74
N THR A 33 -1.81 -13.30 -4.27
CA THR A 33 -2.43 -12.48 -5.31
C THR A 33 -3.08 -11.26 -4.69
N LEU A 34 -2.43 -10.09 -4.78
CA LEU A 34 -3.06 -8.81 -4.43
C LEU A 34 -4.23 -8.53 -5.38
N THR A 35 -5.42 -8.26 -4.82
CA THR A 35 -6.59 -7.82 -5.57
C THR A 35 -6.41 -6.38 -6.06
N GLU A 36 -7.12 -5.99 -7.12
CA GLU A 36 -7.12 -4.58 -7.57
C GLU A 36 -7.62 -3.64 -6.46
N ASP A 37 -8.66 -4.05 -5.72
CA ASP A 37 -9.15 -3.29 -4.55
C ASP A 37 -8.06 -3.04 -3.50
N ALA A 38 -7.18 -4.03 -3.26
CA ALA A 38 -6.07 -3.88 -2.32
C ALA A 38 -5.03 -2.88 -2.83
N LYS A 39 -4.71 -2.92 -4.14
CA LYS A 39 -3.79 -1.96 -4.75
C LYS A 39 -4.36 -0.54 -4.71
N ASP A 40 -5.64 -0.37 -5.02
CA ASP A 40 -6.32 0.92 -4.99
C ASP A 40 -6.46 1.47 -3.56
N SER A 41 -6.65 0.59 -2.56
CA SER A 41 -6.60 0.94 -1.14
C SER A 41 -5.23 1.55 -0.77
N VAL A 42 -4.14 0.92 -1.21
CA VAL A 42 -2.77 1.39 -0.95
C VAL A 42 -2.50 2.74 -1.63
N ARG A 43 -2.90 2.91 -2.89
CA ARG A 43 -2.79 4.19 -3.62
C ARG A 43 -3.58 5.31 -2.94
N THR A 44 -4.83 5.03 -2.58
CA THR A 44 -5.68 6.01 -1.88
C THR A 44 -5.06 6.40 -0.53
N ARG A 45 -4.51 5.42 0.19
CA ARG A 45 -3.88 5.62 1.49
C ARG A 45 -2.60 6.43 1.37
N SER A 46 -1.75 6.15 0.38
CA SER A 46 -0.51 6.90 0.15
C SER A 46 -0.81 8.36 -0.20
N THR A 47 -1.76 8.61 -1.10
CA THR A 47 -2.18 9.96 -1.48
C THR A 47 -2.73 10.73 -0.29
N SER A 48 -3.60 10.09 0.50
CA SER A 48 -4.17 10.72 1.71
C SER A 48 -3.09 11.07 2.72
N GLN A 49 -2.14 10.16 2.97
CA GLN A 49 -1.04 10.40 3.89
C GLN A 49 -0.18 11.57 3.42
N LEU A 50 0.28 11.56 2.18
CA LEU A 50 1.17 12.60 1.67
C LEU A 50 0.48 13.97 1.59
N THR A 51 -0.81 13.98 1.25
CA THR A 51 -1.64 15.19 1.26
C THR A 51 -1.76 15.80 2.67
N LEU A 52 -1.89 14.97 3.71
CA LEU A 52 -1.91 15.46 5.10
C LEU A 52 -0.55 16.07 5.50
N GLN A 53 0.54 15.44 5.10
CA GLN A 53 1.89 15.90 5.43
C GLN A 53 2.30 17.16 4.65
N LEU A 54 1.66 17.42 3.51
CA LEU A 54 1.87 18.65 2.73
C LEU A 54 1.64 19.92 3.57
N SER A 55 0.79 19.85 4.60
CA SER A 55 0.59 20.97 5.54
C SER A 55 1.88 21.43 6.25
N LYS A 56 2.90 20.55 6.34
CA LYS A 56 4.22 20.86 6.91
C LYS A 56 5.21 21.43 5.90
N PHE A 57 4.93 21.27 4.61
CA PHE A 57 5.80 21.72 3.53
C PHE A 57 5.68 23.24 3.34
N ARG A 58 6.83 23.93 3.28
CA ARG A 58 6.89 25.38 3.10
C ARG A 58 7.40 25.72 1.70
N PHE A 59 6.52 26.30 0.91
CA PHE A 59 6.82 26.68 -0.48
C PHE A 59 7.58 28.01 -0.56
N HIS A 60 8.62 28.05 -1.38
CA HIS A 60 9.31 29.28 -1.78
C HIS A 60 8.97 29.59 -3.25
N LYS A 61 8.48 30.81 -3.50
CA LYS A 61 7.95 31.21 -4.81
C LYS A 61 9.01 31.34 -5.92
N ASP A 62 10.28 31.50 -5.54
CA ASP A 62 11.38 31.78 -6.47
C ASP A 62 12.17 30.52 -6.85
N ALA A 63 11.74 29.34 -6.40
CA ALA A 63 12.40 28.06 -6.66
C ALA A 63 11.45 27.08 -7.34
N ASP A 64 12.03 26.10 -8.04
CA ASP A 64 11.28 25.05 -8.73
C ASP A 64 10.46 24.21 -7.73
N LEU A 65 9.19 23.98 -8.06
CA LEU A 65 8.25 23.29 -7.17
C LEU A 65 8.62 21.81 -7.02
N ASP A 66 8.93 21.15 -8.12
CA ASP A 66 9.27 19.73 -8.15
C ASP A 66 10.56 19.49 -7.36
N GLU A 67 11.58 20.32 -7.55
CA GLU A 67 12.84 20.19 -6.84
C GLU A 67 12.67 20.40 -5.32
N GLN A 68 11.96 21.46 -4.90
CA GLN A 68 11.70 21.70 -3.48
C GLN A 68 10.92 20.56 -2.84
N PHE A 69 9.88 20.07 -3.53
CA PHE A 69 9.03 19.01 -3.02
C PHE A 69 9.79 17.68 -2.92
N ASN A 70 10.51 17.28 -3.97
CA ASN A 70 11.28 16.04 -3.97
C ASN A 70 12.37 16.04 -2.90
N ASN A 71 13.05 17.17 -2.70
CA ASN A 71 14.05 17.31 -1.64
C ASN A 71 13.43 17.20 -0.24
N TRP A 72 12.32 17.88 -0.01
CA TRP A 72 11.61 17.80 1.27
C TRP A 72 11.08 16.39 1.52
N PHE A 73 10.45 15.78 0.51
CA PHE A 73 9.88 14.44 0.56
C PHE A 73 10.95 13.40 0.95
N ALA A 74 12.08 13.37 0.22
CA ALA A 74 13.16 12.43 0.47
C ALA A 74 13.78 12.57 1.88
N GLN A 75 13.82 13.78 2.42
CA GLN A 75 14.41 14.03 3.74
C GLN A 75 13.47 13.76 4.91
N ASN A 76 12.15 13.88 4.72
CA ASN A 76 11.21 13.96 5.84
C ASN A 76 10.10 12.91 5.80
N GLU A 77 9.58 12.56 4.63
CA GLU A 77 8.32 11.81 4.52
C GLU A 77 8.44 10.49 3.75
N GLU A 78 9.48 10.29 2.94
CA GLU A 78 9.59 9.09 2.09
C GLU A 78 9.55 7.79 2.90
N GLU A 79 10.32 7.70 3.97
CA GLU A 79 10.37 6.48 4.78
C GLU A 79 9.03 6.21 5.50
N ASP A 80 8.38 7.25 6.01
CA ASP A 80 7.08 7.14 6.68
C ASP A 80 5.98 6.71 5.69
N LEU A 81 6.01 7.27 4.48
CA LEU A 81 5.08 6.91 3.41
C LEU A 81 5.27 5.45 3.00
N ARG A 82 6.51 4.99 2.80
CA ARG A 82 6.80 3.58 2.47
C ARG A 82 6.33 2.63 3.57
N ARG A 83 6.60 2.96 4.85
CA ARG A 83 6.10 2.16 6.00
C ARG A 83 4.58 2.11 6.04
N THR A 84 3.91 3.23 5.78
CA THR A 84 2.46 3.31 5.72
C THR A 84 1.89 2.43 4.60
N CYS A 85 2.49 2.47 3.40
CA CYS A 85 2.10 1.61 2.28
C CYS A 85 2.24 0.13 2.64
N ARG A 86 3.36 -0.23 3.27
CA ARG A 86 3.62 -1.60 3.71
C ARG A 86 2.61 -2.09 4.74
N HIS A 87 2.28 -1.28 5.76
CA HIS A 87 1.26 -1.65 6.73
C HIS A 87 -0.11 -1.84 6.09
N CYS A 88 -0.46 -0.95 5.14
CA CYS A 88 -1.69 -1.09 4.39
C CYS A 88 -1.72 -2.40 3.58
N LEU A 89 -0.61 -2.76 2.92
CA LEU A 89 -0.48 -4.03 2.20
C LEU A 89 -0.64 -5.23 3.14
N GLU A 90 0.01 -5.22 4.30
CA GLU A 90 -0.10 -6.30 5.30
C GLU A 90 -1.55 -6.47 5.80
N ASP A 91 -2.26 -5.36 6.02
CA ASP A 91 -3.67 -5.38 6.41
C ASP A 91 -4.58 -5.93 5.29
N GLU A 92 -4.39 -5.51 4.05
CA GLU A 92 -5.17 -6.04 2.91
C GLU A 92 -4.88 -7.53 2.67
N VAL A 93 -3.62 -7.94 2.75
CA VAL A 93 -3.23 -9.35 2.65
C VAL A 93 -3.86 -10.18 3.75
N LYS A 94 -3.92 -9.67 4.98
CA LYS A 94 -4.61 -10.34 6.07
C LYS A 94 -6.10 -10.53 5.75
N LYS A 95 -6.78 -9.50 5.21
CA LYS A 95 -8.18 -9.61 4.77
C LYS A 95 -8.35 -10.66 3.66
N ILE A 96 -7.46 -10.69 2.67
CA ILE A 96 -7.48 -11.68 1.58
C ILE A 96 -7.33 -13.10 2.16
N ARG A 97 -6.37 -13.31 3.06
CA ARG A 97 -6.14 -14.60 3.72
C ARG A 97 -7.35 -15.03 4.57
N GLU A 98 -7.95 -14.11 5.32
CA GLU A 98 -9.15 -14.38 6.12
C GLU A 98 -10.38 -14.68 5.25
N ALA A 99 -10.56 -13.97 4.13
CA ALA A 99 -11.64 -14.23 3.18
C ALA A 99 -11.50 -15.62 2.55
N ASN A 100 -10.28 -15.98 2.14
CA ASN A 100 -9.98 -17.31 1.60
C ASN A 100 -10.15 -18.41 2.65
N GLY A 101 -9.77 -18.16 3.91
CA GLY A 101 -9.97 -19.10 5.02
C GLY A 101 -11.44 -19.30 5.41
N LYS A 102 -12.29 -18.27 5.27
CA LYS A 102 -13.75 -18.38 5.50
C LYS A 102 -14.49 -19.08 4.36
N ASN A 103 -13.90 -19.14 3.18
CA ASN A 103 -14.41 -19.86 2.01
C ASN A 103 -13.95 -21.33 1.94
N LEU A 104 -13.26 -21.84 2.96
CA LEU A 104 -13.09 -23.28 3.12
C LEU A 104 -14.48 -23.90 3.08
N THR A 105 -14.69 -24.79 2.12
CA THR A 105 -15.99 -25.43 1.92
C THR A 105 -16.39 -26.08 3.24
N SER A 106 -17.70 -26.13 3.53
CA SER A 106 -18.22 -26.83 4.71
C SER A 106 -17.72 -28.28 4.80
N LEU A 107 -17.32 -28.87 3.67
CA LEU A 107 -16.61 -30.14 3.58
C LEU A 107 -15.18 -30.07 4.14
N ASP A 108 -14.36 -29.09 3.77
CA ASP A 108 -12.99 -28.93 4.29
C ASP A 108 -12.95 -28.64 5.79
N ALA A 109 -13.88 -27.80 6.27
CA ALA A 109 -14.04 -27.55 7.70
C ALA A 109 -14.49 -28.80 8.47
N TYR A 110 -15.33 -29.64 7.84
CA TYR A 110 -15.76 -30.93 8.40
C TYR A 110 -14.62 -31.96 8.41
N LEU A 111 -13.89 -32.08 7.30
CA LEU A 111 -12.73 -32.97 7.16
C LEU A 111 -11.64 -32.61 8.18
N LYS A 112 -11.29 -31.33 8.32
CA LYS A 112 -10.30 -30.87 9.31
C LYS A 112 -10.73 -31.12 10.76
N LYS A 113 -12.03 -31.06 11.05
CA LYS A 113 -12.59 -31.31 12.39
C LYS A 113 -12.73 -32.80 12.73
N HIS A 114 -12.95 -33.67 11.74
CA HIS A 114 -13.25 -35.09 11.96
C HIS A 114 -12.09 -36.04 11.61
N LEU A 115 -11.15 -35.66 10.75
CA LEU A 115 -10.05 -36.55 10.33
C LEU A 115 -8.70 -36.24 11.00
N GLY A 116 -8.57 -35.11 11.71
CA GLY A 116 -7.28 -34.70 12.27
C GLY A 116 -6.21 -34.51 11.19
N ASP A 117 -4.97 -34.25 11.60
CA ASP A 117 -3.79 -33.91 10.77
C ASP A 117 -3.29 -35.07 9.86
N VAL A 118 -4.19 -35.95 9.38
CA VAL A 118 -3.88 -37.19 8.64
C VAL A 118 -4.12 -37.06 7.13
N HIS A 119 -4.40 -35.86 6.62
CA HIS A 119 -4.43 -35.60 5.17
C HIS A 119 -3.45 -34.49 4.82
N GLN A 120 -2.17 -34.83 4.83
CA GLN A 120 -1.26 -34.26 3.84
C GLN A 120 -1.45 -35.08 2.56
N ILE A 121 -2.01 -34.45 1.53
CA ILE A 121 -1.96 -35.00 0.17
C ILE A 121 -0.61 -34.54 -0.39
N ASP A 122 0.26 -35.52 -0.68
CA ASP A 122 1.52 -35.36 -1.43
C ASP A 122 1.24 -34.89 -2.87
#